data_AF-A0A5B7RBV7-F1
#
_entry.id   AF-A0A5B7RBV7-F1
#
_cell.length_a   1.000
_cell.length_b   1.000
_cell.length_c   1.000
_cell.angle_alpha   90.00
_cell.angle_beta   90.00
_cell.angle_gamma   90.00
#
_symmetry.space_group_name_H-M   'P 1'
#
loop_
_entity.id
_entity.type
_entity.pdbx_description
1 polymer ?
#
loop_
_entity_poly.entity_id
_entity_poly.type
_entity_poly.pdbx_seq_one_letter_code
_entity_poly.pdbx_strand_id
1 'polypeptide(L)'
;MPPSMTARYSATASTLALLVALGGTSYAAVKVGTADLKKDAVTGAKIKNGAVTGADVKEDTLGVVRNADTSRYASDAGTVAGLTVKAVDDTLGTGPGRPRFLYSSAGLDVELRCTVIGGGTRVGLLATSSRAGSRIASVVLSDTPGATPLEDDVENGDFGPLAGEFDLLVGDDGDLAQLTFTYGDPSGAVVQGTLMADVTGSATDPCSVSGFITAR
;
A
#
# COMPACT_ATOMS: atom_id res chain seq x y z
N MET A 1 -0.50 63.20 70.94
CA MET A 1 0.31 62.09 71.50
C MET A 1 1.09 61.48 70.34
N PRO A 2 2.43 61.66 70.24
CA PRO A 2 3.19 61.07 69.16
C PRO A 2 3.13 59.53 69.28
N PRO A 3 2.90 58.79 68.18
CA PRO A 3 2.89 57.33 68.24
C PRO A 3 4.25 56.82 68.69
N SER A 4 4.26 55.97 69.72
CA SER A 4 5.44 55.32 70.26
C SER A 4 6.29 54.70 69.13
N MET A 5 7.60 54.96 69.11
CA MET A 5 8.51 54.45 68.07
C MET A 5 8.41 52.93 67.91
N THR A 6 8.13 52.19 68.98
CA THR A 6 7.91 50.74 68.99
C THR A 6 6.70 50.28 68.14
N ALA A 7 5.63 51.06 68.05
CA ALA A 7 4.46 50.70 67.24
C ALA A 7 4.77 50.74 65.73
N ARG A 8 5.67 51.63 65.30
CA ARG A 8 6.08 51.76 63.90
C ARG A 8 6.99 50.60 63.46
N TYR A 9 7.91 50.17 64.32
CA TYR A 9 8.74 48.99 64.03
C TYR A 9 7.92 47.71 63.92
N SER A 10 6.92 47.53 64.79
CA SER A 10 6.02 46.37 64.73
C SER A 10 5.23 46.34 63.41
N ALA A 11 4.71 47.48 62.95
CA ALA A 11 3.94 47.54 61.71
C ALA A 11 4.79 47.17 60.48
N THR A 12 6.02 47.67 60.39
CA THR A 12 6.94 47.35 59.28
C THR A 12 7.39 45.88 59.31
N ALA A 13 7.70 45.35 60.50
CA ALA A 13 8.06 43.94 60.64
C ALA A 13 6.89 43.02 60.27
N SER A 14 5.66 43.37 60.67
CA SER A 14 4.46 42.61 60.33
C SER A 14 4.17 42.60 58.82
N THR A 15 4.34 43.72 58.11
CA THR A 15 4.12 43.77 56.66
C THR A 15 5.19 43.00 55.89
N LEU A 16 6.46 43.09 56.30
CA LEU A 16 7.56 42.29 55.73
C LEU A 16 7.36 40.79 55.98
N ALA A 17 6.98 40.41 57.20
CA ALA A 17 6.69 39.02 57.54
C ALA A 17 5.54 38.46 56.69
N LEU A 18 4.50 39.26 56.44
CA LEU A 18 3.39 38.86 55.58
C LEU A 18 3.82 38.67 54.11
N LEU A 19 4.67 39.56 53.58
CA LEU A 19 5.26 39.42 52.24
C LEU A 19 6.12 38.16 52.10
N VAL A 20 6.95 37.86 53.09
CA VAL A 20 7.78 36.64 53.09
C VAL A 20 6.93 35.38 53.24
N ALA A 21 5.92 35.40 54.11
CA ALA A 21 5.00 34.27 54.30
C ALA A 21 4.18 33.97 53.04
N LEU A 22 3.81 34.99 52.27
CA LEU A 22 3.10 34.83 50.99
C LEU A 22 4.05 34.48 49.82
N GLY A 23 5.33 34.87 49.90
CA GLY A 23 6.31 34.67 48.82
C GLY A 23 6.92 33.26 48.73
N GLY A 24 6.78 32.42 49.77
CA GLY A 24 7.41 31.11 49.83
C GLY A 24 6.97 30.14 48.73
N THR A 25 5.68 30.14 48.36
CA THR A 25 5.14 29.27 47.30
C THR A 25 5.52 29.75 45.91
N SER A 26 5.58 31.06 45.68
CA SER A 26 6.04 31.65 44.42
C SER A 26 7.52 31.37 44.17
N TYR A 27 8.36 31.42 45.20
CA TYR A 27 9.79 31.11 45.06
C TYR A 27 10.03 29.66 44.66
N ALA A 28 9.28 28.72 45.24
CA ALA A 28 9.38 27.30 44.89
C ALA A 28 8.91 27.03 43.45
N ALA A 29 7.79 27.63 43.02
CA ALA A 29 7.25 27.42 41.68
C ALA A 29 8.19 27.84 40.54
N VAL A 30 9.04 28.84 40.77
CA VAL A 30 10.02 29.32 39.78
C VAL A 30 11.35 28.55 39.84
N LYS A 31 11.58 27.76 40.91
CA LYS A 31 12.82 27.01 41.12
C LYS A 31 12.76 25.53 40.74
N VAL A 32 11.58 24.96 40.55
CA VAL A 32 11.43 23.55 40.13
C VAL A 32 11.83 23.39 38.67
N GLY A 33 12.88 22.62 38.42
CA GLY A 33 13.36 22.25 37.08
C GLY A 33 13.15 20.78 36.76
N THR A 34 13.63 20.35 35.58
CA THR A 34 13.54 18.95 35.13
C THR A 34 14.29 17.98 36.05
N ALA A 35 15.39 18.42 36.67
CA ALA A 35 16.19 17.61 37.61
C ALA A 35 15.45 17.31 38.92
N ASP A 36 14.45 18.11 39.29
CA ASP A 36 13.65 17.92 40.49
C ASP A 36 12.48 16.94 40.26
N LEU A 37 12.20 16.60 39.01
CA LEU A 37 11.14 15.66 38.63
C LEU A 37 11.67 14.23 38.64
N LYS A 38 11.09 13.42 39.53
CA LYS A 38 11.32 11.97 39.50
C LYS A 38 10.73 11.38 38.21
N LYS A 39 11.29 10.25 37.77
CA LYS A 39 10.72 9.45 36.69
C LYS A 39 9.24 9.15 36.99
N ASP A 40 8.40 9.28 35.96
CA ASP A 40 6.94 9.07 35.99
C ASP A 40 6.16 10.01 36.95
N ALA A 41 6.78 11.11 37.40
CA ALA A 41 6.12 12.10 38.25
C ALA A 41 5.03 12.89 37.51
N VAL A 42 5.11 13.02 36.19
CA VAL A 42 4.13 13.73 35.34
C VAL A 42 3.22 12.70 34.68
N THR A 43 2.08 12.46 35.30
CA THR A 43 1.03 11.54 34.79
C THR A 43 0.00 12.30 33.97
N GLY A 44 -0.78 11.60 33.12
CA GLY A 44 -1.82 12.22 32.29
C GLY A 44 -2.80 13.12 33.06
N ALA A 45 -3.23 12.72 34.27
CA ALA A 45 -4.13 13.54 35.09
C ALA A 45 -3.55 14.89 35.56
N LYS A 46 -2.22 15.07 35.49
CA LYS A 46 -1.53 16.34 35.83
C LYS A 46 -1.37 17.26 34.62
N ILE A 47 -1.64 16.75 33.42
CA ILE A 47 -1.54 17.48 32.16
C ILE A 47 -2.95 17.90 31.75
N LYS A 48 -3.15 19.19 31.51
CA LYS A 48 -4.44 19.68 30.98
C LYS A 48 -4.58 19.27 29.51
N ASN A 49 -5.82 19.00 29.09
CA ASN A 49 -6.10 18.70 27.68
C ASN A 49 -5.59 19.83 26.77
N GLY A 50 -4.84 19.47 25.73
CA GLY A 50 -4.25 20.43 24.78
C GLY A 50 -3.04 21.21 25.32
N ALA A 51 -2.53 20.90 26.51
CA ALA A 51 -1.37 21.60 27.07
C ALA A 51 -0.03 21.19 26.45
N VAL A 52 0.04 20.01 25.84
CA VAL A 52 1.23 19.51 25.11
C VAL A 52 0.93 19.60 23.63
N THR A 53 1.74 20.37 22.91
CA THR A 53 1.66 20.57 21.46
C THR A 53 2.85 19.92 20.76
N GLY A 54 2.85 19.88 19.43
CA GLY A 54 4.00 19.34 18.67
C GLY A 54 5.32 20.07 18.96
N ALA A 55 5.29 21.36 19.30
CA ALA A 55 6.49 22.11 19.66
C ALA A 55 7.13 21.67 20.99
N ASP A 56 6.35 21.04 21.87
CA ASP A 56 6.80 20.55 23.18
C ASP A 56 7.38 19.13 23.10
N VAL A 57 7.22 18.48 21.95
CA VAL A 57 7.54 17.06 21.74
C VAL A 57 8.69 16.93 20.75
N LYS A 58 9.78 16.29 21.19
CA LYS A 58 10.86 15.90 20.29
C LYS A 58 10.46 14.60 19.56
N GLU A 59 9.77 14.75 18.45
CA GLU A 59 9.11 13.63 17.74
C GLU A 59 10.05 12.47 17.39
N ASP A 60 11.31 12.75 17.06
CA ASP A 60 12.34 11.75 16.72
C ASP A 60 12.74 10.81 17.90
N THR A 61 12.30 11.13 19.13
CA THR A 61 12.55 10.31 20.31
C THR A 61 11.40 9.35 20.63
N LEU A 62 10.26 9.48 19.94
CA LEU A 62 9.10 8.64 20.15
C LEU A 62 9.19 7.33 19.36
N GLY A 63 8.69 6.25 19.95
CA GLY A 63 8.48 5.00 19.22
C GLY A 63 7.33 5.11 18.23
N VAL A 64 7.22 4.14 17.33
CA VAL A 64 6.13 4.08 16.34
C VAL A 64 4.76 4.06 17.04
N VAL A 65 3.92 5.04 16.73
CA VAL A 65 2.52 5.08 17.17
C VAL A 65 1.73 4.10 16.29
N ARG A 66 1.46 2.89 16.80
CA ARG A 66 0.79 1.79 16.06
C ARG A 66 -0.53 2.17 15.37
N ASN A 67 -1.24 3.18 15.88
CA ASN A 67 -2.53 3.63 15.33
C ASN A 67 -2.44 4.90 14.47
N ALA A 68 -1.28 5.56 14.38
CA ALA A 68 -1.06 6.69 13.47
C ALA A 68 -0.36 6.26 12.17
N ASP A 69 -0.09 4.96 12.02
CA ASP A 69 0.66 4.38 10.90
C ASP A 69 -0.20 4.18 9.64
N THR A 70 -1.29 4.92 9.47
CA THR A 70 -2.15 4.82 8.27
C THR A 70 -1.45 5.32 7.00
N SER A 71 -0.39 6.13 7.12
CA SER A 71 0.38 6.61 5.97
C SER A 71 1.44 5.63 5.48
N ARG A 72 1.95 4.73 6.33
CA ARG A 72 2.92 3.70 5.93
C ARG A 72 2.26 2.54 5.19
N TYR A 73 0.95 2.38 5.34
CA TYR A 73 0.17 1.46 4.50
C TYR A 73 -0.05 1.97 3.07
N ALA A 74 0.10 3.27 2.80
CA ALA A 74 -0.20 3.83 1.48
C ALA A 74 0.91 3.60 0.45
N SER A 75 2.18 3.52 0.87
CA SER A 75 3.32 3.22 -0.02
C SER A 75 3.38 1.75 -0.45
N ASP A 76 2.71 0.86 0.29
CA ASP A 76 2.66 -0.59 0.05
C ASP A 76 1.20 -1.11 0.06
N ALA A 77 0.24 -0.28 -0.32
CA ALA A 77 -1.18 -0.64 -0.33
C ALA A 77 -1.48 -1.63 -1.47
N GLY A 78 -1.10 -2.90 -1.29
CA GLY A 78 -1.48 -4.00 -2.17
C GLY A 78 -2.99 -4.23 -2.22
N THR A 79 -3.76 -3.56 -1.35
CA THR A 79 -5.22 -3.61 -1.27
C THR A 79 -5.83 -2.24 -0.93
N VAL A 80 -6.83 -1.78 -1.69
CA VAL A 80 -7.65 -0.59 -1.38
C VAL A 80 -9.13 -0.98 -1.42
N ALA A 81 -9.81 -0.92 -0.26
CA ALA A 81 -11.22 -1.31 -0.14
C ALA A 81 -11.54 -2.72 -0.69
N GLY A 82 -10.60 -3.66 -0.54
CA GLY A 82 -10.71 -5.03 -1.04
C GLY A 82 -10.24 -5.25 -2.48
N LEU A 83 -9.95 -4.18 -3.23
CA LEU A 83 -9.31 -4.28 -4.54
C LEU A 83 -7.81 -4.50 -4.38
N THR A 84 -7.31 -5.65 -4.81
CA THR A 84 -5.88 -5.95 -4.91
C THR A 84 -5.30 -5.45 -6.23
N VAL A 85 -4.04 -5.01 -6.22
CA VAL A 85 -3.28 -4.69 -7.45
C VAL A 85 -1.98 -5.48 -7.45
N LYS A 86 -1.73 -6.22 -8.52
CA LYS A 86 -0.48 -6.92 -8.79
C LYS A 86 0.21 -6.25 -9.98
N ALA A 87 1.36 -5.63 -9.73
CA ALA A 87 2.25 -5.20 -10.79
C ALA A 87 2.84 -6.44 -11.49
N VAL A 88 2.94 -6.37 -12.81
CA VAL A 88 3.57 -7.38 -13.66
C VAL A 88 4.74 -6.71 -14.36
N ASP A 89 5.93 -7.27 -14.18
CA ASP A 89 7.16 -6.88 -14.85
C ASP A 89 8.05 -8.12 -14.91
N ASP A 90 7.69 -9.02 -15.82
CA ASP A 90 8.19 -10.37 -15.86
C ASP A 90 8.86 -10.66 -17.21
N THR A 91 10.03 -11.26 -17.14
CA THR A 91 10.77 -11.76 -18.30
C THR A 91 10.93 -13.27 -18.18
N LEU A 92 10.81 -13.99 -19.29
CA LEU A 92 10.93 -15.44 -19.37
C LEU A 92 11.80 -15.83 -20.56
N GLY A 93 12.91 -16.53 -20.29
CA GLY A 93 13.78 -17.07 -21.34
C GLY A 93 13.13 -18.24 -22.10
N THR A 94 13.70 -18.58 -23.26
CA THR A 94 13.20 -19.64 -24.13
C THR A 94 13.47 -21.05 -23.57
N GLY A 95 12.51 -21.96 -23.71
CA GLY A 95 12.65 -23.38 -23.38
C GLY A 95 11.59 -23.92 -22.41
N PRO A 96 11.64 -25.22 -22.06
CA PRO A 96 10.69 -25.86 -21.15
C PRO A 96 11.00 -25.46 -19.69
N GLY A 97 10.83 -24.18 -19.40
CA GLY A 97 10.87 -23.65 -18.04
C GLY A 97 9.66 -24.11 -17.23
N ARG A 98 9.68 -23.84 -15.92
CA ARG A 98 8.47 -23.95 -15.11
C ARG A 98 7.44 -22.92 -15.59
N PRO A 99 6.13 -23.23 -15.54
CA PRO A 99 5.07 -22.24 -15.74
C PRO A 99 5.34 -20.97 -14.94
N ARG A 100 5.26 -19.81 -15.60
CA ARG A 100 5.43 -18.52 -14.94
C ARG A 100 4.08 -17.86 -14.72
N PHE A 101 3.50 -18.08 -13.55
CA PHE A 101 2.21 -17.48 -13.22
C PHE A 101 2.32 -15.99 -12.92
N LEU A 102 1.76 -15.18 -13.82
CA LEU A 102 1.57 -13.74 -13.65
C LEU A 102 0.46 -13.45 -12.65
N TYR A 103 -0.51 -14.35 -12.50
CA TYR A 103 -1.55 -14.28 -11.47
C TYR A 103 -2.04 -15.69 -11.14
N SER A 104 -2.38 -15.95 -9.87
CA SER A 104 -2.91 -17.23 -9.39
C SER A 104 -3.68 -17.01 -8.11
N SER A 105 -4.95 -16.61 -8.25
CA SER A 105 -5.87 -16.32 -7.14
C SER A 105 -7.31 -16.19 -7.69
N ALA A 106 -8.32 -16.12 -6.81
CA ALA A 106 -9.73 -15.98 -7.21
C ALA A 106 -10.21 -17.05 -8.21
N GLY A 107 -9.57 -18.22 -8.22
CA GLY A 107 -9.87 -19.30 -9.17
C GLY A 107 -9.44 -19.03 -10.61
N LEU A 108 -8.64 -18.00 -10.86
CA LEU A 108 -8.01 -17.69 -12.15
C LEU A 108 -6.49 -17.85 -12.02
N ASP A 109 -5.92 -18.62 -12.92
CA ASP A 109 -4.49 -18.64 -13.18
C ASP A 109 -4.20 -17.97 -14.51
N VAL A 110 -3.23 -17.06 -14.54
CA VAL A 110 -2.70 -16.41 -15.76
C VAL A 110 -1.23 -16.78 -15.87
N GLU A 111 -0.87 -17.51 -16.91
CA GLU A 111 0.46 -18.06 -17.15
C GLU A 111 1.14 -17.37 -18.34
N LEU A 112 2.39 -16.94 -18.13
CA LEU A 112 3.31 -16.55 -19.18
C LEU A 112 4.08 -17.77 -19.68
N ARG A 113 4.01 -17.99 -21.00
CA ARG A 113 4.83 -18.96 -21.73
C ARG A 113 5.70 -18.26 -22.76
N CYS A 114 6.89 -18.79 -22.97
CA CYS A 114 7.82 -18.34 -24.01
C CYS A 114 8.24 -19.53 -24.86
N THR A 115 7.82 -19.56 -26.12
CA THR A 115 8.06 -20.68 -27.03
C THR A 115 8.88 -20.23 -28.23
N VAL A 116 9.54 -21.18 -28.90
CA VAL A 116 10.29 -20.91 -30.15
C VAL A 116 9.55 -21.59 -31.28
N ILE A 117 9.07 -20.81 -32.25
CA ILE A 117 8.36 -21.30 -33.44
C ILE A 117 8.97 -20.64 -34.68
N GLY A 118 9.29 -21.44 -35.70
CA GLY A 118 9.79 -20.91 -36.98
C GLY A 118 11.14 -20.17 -36.90
N GLY A 119 11.89 -20.31 -35.81
CA GLY A 119 13.17 -19.62 -35.60
C GLY A 119 13.07 -18.30 -34.82
N GLY A 120 11.86 -17.87 -34.46
CA GLY A 120 11.60 -16.73 -33.57
C GLY A 120 10.90 -17.15 -32.28
N THR A 121 10.84 -16.25 -31.32
CA THR A 121 10.11 -16.46 -30.05
C THR A 121 8.68 -15.97 -30.12
N ARG A 122 7.82 -16.57 -29.33
CA ARG A 122 6.41 -16.19 -29.18
C ARG A 122 6.02 -16.17 -27.71
N VAL A 123 5.38 -15.10 -27.28
CA VAL A 123 4.69 -15.02 -25.99
C VAL A 123 3.39 -15.80 -26.11
N GLY A 124 3.08 -16.59 -25.08
CA GLY A 124 1.72 -17.05 -24.81
C GLY A 124 1.27 -16.49 -23.46
N LEU A 125 0.08 -15.92 -23.42
CA LEU A 125 -0.58 -15.50 -22.18
C LEU A 125 -1.85 -16.32 -22.01
N LEU A 126 -1.78 -17.34 -21.16
CA LEU A 126 -2.81 -18.36 -21.08
C LEU A 126 -3.54 -18.25 -19.75
N ALA A 127 -4.86 -18.21 -19.82
CA ALA A 127 -5.74 -18.19 -18.67
C ALA A 127 -6.40 -19.54 -18.46
N THR A 128 -6.49 -20.00 -17.21
CA THR A 128 -7.33 -21.15 -16.83
C THR A 128 -8.17 -20.81 -15.61
N SER A 129 -9.33 -21.46 -15.47
CA SER A 129 -10.17 -21.29 -14.29
C SER A 129 -10.37 -22.59 -13.53
N SER A 130 -10.24 -22.52 -12.21
CA SER A 130 -10.60 -23.61 -11.29
C SER A 130 -12.08 -23.56 -10.86
N ARG A 131 -12.88 -22.63 -11.40
CA ARG A 131 -14.26 -22.36 -10.98
C ARG A 131 -15.21 -22.64 -12.14
N ALA A 132 -16.13 -23.59 -11.96
CA ALA A 132 -17.19 -23.82 -12.94
C ALA A 132 -18.14 -22.61 -12.99
N GLY A 133 -18.69 -22.29 -14.16
CA GLY A 133 -19.58 -21.13 -14.34
C GLY A 133 -18.85 -19.80 -14.49
N SER A 134 -17.52 -19.79 -14.66
CA SER A 134 -16.79 -18.54 -14.84
C SER A 134 -16.81 -18.09 -16.29
N ARG A 135 -16.50 -16.82 -16.49
CA ARG A 135 -16.43 -16.17 -17.80
C ARG A 135 -15.13 -15.40 -17.93
N ILE A 136 -14.64 -15.29 -19.15
CA ILE A 136 -13.47 -14.49 -19.47
C ILE A 136 -13.63 -13.85 -20.85
N ALA A 137 -13.07 -12.66 -21.03
CA ALA A 137 -12.99 -11.99 -22.32
C ALA A 137 -11.68 -11.20 -22.39
N SER A 138 -11.11 -11.09 -23.59
CA SER A 138 -9.92 -10.28 -23.86
C SER A 138 -10.06 -9.46 -25.13
N VAL A 139 -9.41 -8.29 -25.13
CA VAL A 139 -9.25 -7.43 -26.30
C VAL A 139 -7.76 -7.14 -26.46
N VAL A 140 -7.23 -7.33 -27.67
CA VAL A 140 -5.80 -7.20 -27.99
C VAL A 140 -5.62 -6.17 -29.10
N LEU A 141 -4.65 -5.28 -28.90
CA LEU A 141 -4.13 -4.34 -29.88
C LEU A 141 -2.74 -4.81 -30.28
N SER A 142 -2.62 -5.34 -31.49
CA SER A 142 -1.35 -5.74 -32.10
C SER A 142 -0.67 -4.54 -32.75
N ASP A 143 0.65 -4.59 -32.93
CA ASP A 143 1.42 -3.54 -33.59
C ASP A 143 1.22 -3.50 -35.12
N THR A 144 0.52 -4.49 -35.66
CA THR A 144 0.31 -4.67 -37.09
C THR A 144 -0.49 -3.48 -37.67
N PRO A 145 0.08 -2.70 -38.61
CA PRO A 145 -0.60 -1.54 -39.17
C PRO A 145 -1.95 -1.88 -39.82
N GLY A 146 -3.02 -1.22 -39.36
CA GLY A 146 -4.36 -1.42 -39.88
C GLY A 146 -5.07 -2.67 -39.35
N ALA A 147 -4.52 -3.35 -38.34
CA ALA A 147 -5.21 -4.41 -37.63
C ALA A 147 -6.43 -3.84 -36.88
N THR A 148 -7.57 -4.50 -37.02
CA THR A 148 -8.69 -4.33 -36.08
C THR A 148 -8.29 -4.93 -34.73
N PRO A 149 -8.79 -4.40 -33.61
CA PRO A 149 -8.64 -5.09 -32.32
C PRO A 149 -9.06 -6.56 -32.45
N LEU A 150 -8.24 -7.46 -31.90
CA LEU A 150 -8.58 -8.87 -31.81
C LEU A 150 -9.39 -9.08 -30.52
N GLU A 151 -10.45 -9.87 -30.59
CA GLU A 151 -11.34 -10.13 -29.48
C GLU A 151 -11.61 -11.62 -29.39
N ASP A 152 -11.63 -12.16 -28.17
CA ASP A 152 -12.06 -13.52 -27.86
C ASP A 152 -12.74 -13.54 -26.49
N ASP A 153 -13.68 -14.46 -26.31
CA ASP A 153 -14.48 -14.56 -25.10
C ASP A 153 -15.07 -15.96 -24.85
N VAL A 154 -15.36 -16.21 -23.58
CA VAL A 154 -16.16 -17.35 -23.10
C VAL A 154 -17.15 -16.78 -22.09
N GLU A 155 -18.26 -16.24 -22.59
CA GLU A 155 -19.25 -15.53 -21.76
C GLU A 155 -20.37 -16.41 -21.22
N ASN A 156 -20.54 -17.61 -21.77
CA ASN A 156 -21.64 -18.52 -21.46
C ASN A 156 -21.47 -19.31 -20.14
N GLY A 157 -20.44 -19.01 -19.35
CA GLY A 157 -20.14 -19.69 -18.10
C GLY A 157 -19.32 -20.98 -18.26
N ASP A 158 -18.90 -21.31 -19.48
CA ASP A 158 -18.16 -22.54 -19.74
C ASP A 158 -16.67 -22.45 -19.40
N PHE A 159 -16.16 -21.28 -19.02
CA PHE A 159 -14.76 -21.12 -18.60
C PHE A 159 -14.57 -21.66 -17.18
N GLY A 160 -14.41 -22.98 -17.07
CA GLY A 160 -14.16 -23.68 -15.81
C GLY A 160 -13.06 -24.73 -15.91
N PRO A 161 -12.95 -25.64 -14.92
CA PRO A 161 -11.84 -26.60 -14.80
C PRO A 161 -11.64 -27.53 -15.99
N LEU A 162 -12.67 -27.69 -16.84
CA LEU A 162 -12.66 -28.57 -18.01
C LEU A 162 -12.59 -27.82 -19.33
N ALA A 163 -12.57 -26.48 -19.32
CA ALA A 163 -12.56 -25.65 -20.52
C ALA A 163 -11.24 -25.69 -21.28
N GLY A 164 -10.15 -26.05 -20.59
CA GLY A 164 -8.80 -25.91 -21.10
C GLY A 164 -8.24 -24.50 -20.89
N GLU A 165 -7.26 -24.15 -21.73
CA GLU A 165 -6.57 -22.87 -21.69
C GLU A 165 -7.28 -21.87 -22.62
N PHE A 166 -7.51 -20.66 -22.12
CA PHE A 166 -7.98 -19.52 -22.90
C PHE A 166 -6.78 -18.64 -23.27
N ASP A 167 -6.62 -18.32 -24.55
CA ASP A 167 -5.49 -17.52 -25.03
C ASP A 167 -5.83 -16.03 -24.99
N LEU A 168 -5.22 -15.30 -24.04
CA LEU A 168 -5.44 -13.87 -23.84
C LEU A 168 -4.88 -13.02 -24.99
N LEU A 169 -4.02 -13.58 -25.84
CA LEU A 169 -3.47 -12.91 -27.03
C LEU A 169 -4.30 -13.17 -28.29
N VAL A 170 -5.35 -13.99 -28.23
CA VAL A 170 -6.24 -14.24 -29.37
C VAL A 170 -5.47 -14.74 -30.61
N GLY A 171 -4.47 -15.60 -30.38
CA GLY A 171 -3.60 -16.15 -31.43
C GLY A 171 -2.49 -15.22 -31.92
N ASP A 172 -2.40 -13.99 -31.43
CA ASP A 172 -1.24 -13.12 -31.60
C ASP A 172 -0.02 -13.72 -30.87
N ASP A 173 1.19 -13.51 -31.41
CA ASP A 173 2.42 -14.06 -30.85
C ASP A 173 3.12 -13.15 -29.83
N GLY A 174 2.52 -12.01 -29.51
CA GLY A 174 3.00 -11.05 -28.54
C GLY A 174 4.17 -10.21 -29.04
N ASP A 175 4.33 -10.07 -30.36
CA ASP A 175 5.14 -9.01 -30.97
C ASP A 175 4.46 -7.66 -30.66
N LEU A 176 5.02 -6.90 -29.71
CA LEU A 176 4.50 -5.63 -29.18
C LEU A 176 2.95 -5.54 -29.11
N ALA A 177 2.33 -6.41 -28.32
CA ALA A 177 0.88 -6.49 -28.19
C ALA A 177 0.39 -5.94 -26.84
N GLN A 178 -0.57 -5.02 -26.86
CA GLN A 178 -1.25 -4.55 -25.65
C GLN A 178 -2.61 -5.25 -25.52
N LEU A 179 -2.85 -5.92 -24.41
CA LEU A 179 -4.13 -6.58 -24.13
C LEU A 179 -4.79 -6.08 -22.86
N THR A 180 -6.11 -6.16 -22.86
CA THR A 180 -6.92 -6.09 -21.65
C THR A 180 -7.77 -7.34 -21.53
N PHE A 181 -7.98 -7.82 -20.31
CA PHE A 181 -8.89 -8.94 -20.07
C PHE A 181 -9.77 -8.69 -18.85
N THR A 182 -10.93 -9.33 -18.83
CA THR A 182 -11.84 -9.38 -17.68
C THR A 182 -12.25 -10.81 -17.43
N TYR A 183 -12.10 -11.26 -16.20
CA TYR A 183 -12.59 -12.54 -15.69
C TYR A 183 -13.61 -12.28 -14.58
N GLY A 184 -14.63 -13.13 -14.51
CA GLY A 184 -15.54 -13.16 -13.38
C GLY A 184 -16.08 -14.55 -13.09
N ASP A 185 -16.36 -14.83 -11.82
CA ASP A 185 -16.88 -16.13 -11.38
C ASP A 185 -18.23 -16.04 -10.66
N PRO A 186 -18.93 -17.16 -10.42
CA PRO A 186 -20.21 -17.17 -9.71
C PRO A 186 -20.15 -16.77 -8.23
N SER A 187 -18.97 -16.73 -7.62
CA SER A 187 -18.79 -16.25 -6.24
C SER A 187 -18.78 -14.73 -6.14
N GLY A 188 -18.74 -14.05 -7.30
CA GLY A 188 -18.69 -12.60 -7.41
C GLY A 188 -17.28 -12.03 -7.52
N ALA A 189 -16.26 -12.88 -7.65
CA ALA A 189 -14.90 -12.43 -7.88
C ALA A 189 -14.78 -11.78 -9.25
N VAL A 190 -14.02 -10.69 -9.34
CA VAL A 190 -13.73 -10.00 -10.61
C VAL A 190 -12.23 -9.74 -10.68
N VAL A 191 -11.61 -10.21 -11.77
CA VAL A 191 -10.19 -9.98 -12.06
C VAL A 191 -10.09 -9.26 -13.40
N GLN A 192 -9.31 -8.19 -13.46
CA GLN A 192 -9.06 -7.45 -14.69
C GLN A 192 -7.56 -7.26 -14.87
N GLY A 193 -7.08 -7.30 -16.12
CA GLY A 193 -5.68 -7.03 -16.42
C GLY A 193 -5.53 -6.06 -17.57
N THR A 194 -4.45 -5.28 -17.52
CA THR A 194 -3.90 -4.56 -18.67
C THR A 194 -2.44 -4.94 -18.75
N LEU A 195 -2.09 -5.68 -19.80
CA LEU A 195 -0.76 -6.24 -20.01
C LEU A 195 -0.24 -5.84 -21.37
N MET A 196 1.07 -5.71 -21.47
CA MET A 196 1.79 -5.52 -22.72
C MET A 196 2.81 -6.63 -22.84
N ALA A 197 2.69 -7.43 -23.89
CA ALA A 197 3.63 -8.47 -24.24
C ALA A 197 4.57 -7.96 -25.32
N ASP A 198 5.83 -8.39 -25.25
CA ASP A 198 6.82 -8.11 -26.27
C ASP A 198 7.79 -9.30 -26.38
N VAL A 199 8.19 -9.60 -27.61
CA VAL A 199 9.29 -10.52 -27.94
C VAL A 199 10.23 -9.85 -28.92
N THR A 200 11.51 -10.17 -28.84
CA THR A 200 12.45 -9.81 -29.91
C THR A 200 12.67 -11.03 -30.83
N GLY A 201 12.79 -10.80 -32.14
CA GLY A 201 12.55 -11.83 -33.16
C GLY A 201 13.54 -13.00 -33.28
N SER A 202 14.47 -13.20 -32.34
CA SER A 202 15.43 -14.33 -32.34
C SER A 202 14.99 -15.46 -31.41
N ALA A 203 15.28 -16.71 -31.77
CA ALA A 203 15.03 -17.91 -30.96
C ALA A 203 15.68 -17.91 -29.55
N THR A 204 16.57 -16.96 -29.27
CA THR A 204 17.26 -16.81 -27.98
C THR A 204 16.69 -15.71 -27.10
N ASP A 205 15.78 -14.92 -27.65
CA ASP A 205 15.32 -13.71 -27.01
C ASP A 205 14.27 -14.01 -25.94
N PRO A 206 14.27 -13.31 -24.81
CA PRO A 206 13.28 -13.57 -23.80
C PRO A 206 11.93 -12.97 -24.20
N CYS A 207 10.86 -13.62 -23.76
CA CYS A 207 9.54 -13.04 -23.74
C CYS A 207 9.41 -12.11 -22.54
N SER A 208 8.85 -10.92 -22.75
CA SER A 208 8.61 -9.96 -21.68
C SER A 208 7.14 -9.59 -21.59
N VAL A 209 6.65 -9.42 -20.37
CA VAL A 209 5.29 -8.93 -20.11
C VAL A 209 5.35 -7.91 -18.99
N SER A 210 4.72 -6.78 -19.22
CA SER A 210 4.60 -5.71 -18.23
C SER A 210 3.16 -5.22 -18.11
N GLY A 211 2.81 -4.64 -16.97
CA GLY A 211 1.49 -4.06 -16.74
C GLY A 211 0.99 -4.32 -15.33
N PHE A 212 -0.31 -4.54 -15.20
CA PHE A 212 -0.92 -4.81 -13.90
C PHE A 212 -2.18 -5.66 -14.02
N ILE A 213 -2.48 -6.37 -12.93
CA ILE A 213 -3.69 -7.16 -12.75
C ILE A 213 -4.36 -6.69 -11.46
N THR A 214 -5.65 -6.40 -11.51
CA THR A 214 -6.47 -6.03 -10.36
C THR A 214 -7.47 -7.13 -10.07
N ALA A 215 -7.76 -7.35 -8.78
CA ALA A 215 -8.76 -8.35 -8.39
C ALA A 215 -9.56 -7.91 -7.16
N ARG A 216 -10.85 -8.21 -7.18
CA ARG A 216 -11.80 -7.94 -6.10
C ARG A 216 -12.56 -9.21 -5.74
#